data_AF-A0A8X6K8I7-F1
#
_entry.id   AF-A0A8X6K8I7-F1
#
_cell.length_a   1.000
_cell.length_b   1.000
_cell.length_c   1.000
_cell.angle_alpha   90.00
_cell.angle_beta   90.00
_cell.angle_gamma   90.00
#
_symmetry.space_group_name_H-M   'P 1'
#
loop_
_entity.id
_entity.type
_entity.pdbx_description
1 polymer ?
#
loop_
_entity_poly.entity_id
_entity_poly.type
_entity_poly.pdbx_seq_one_letter_code
_entity_poly.pdbx_strand_id
1 'polypeptide(L)'
;MENVRKHSNVQLVTSEKQAKKLVAAPTFKRFKIITESLVVLEKLKSCITLNRPIYIGFVILELSKVLMYNFHYNHIKKRYMDKANLLFTYTDSLTYEIETEDIYKDMGENLNIYDTSDYPQDHALYSEKNKKRIGCFKDEMNSKPIIEFVGLRAKMYSMLTPESE
;
A
#
# COMPACT_ATOMS: atom_id res chain seq x y z
N MET A 1 -3.67 -11.22 -3.81
CA MET A 1 -4.98 -11.47 -3.18
C MET A 1 -5.69 -12.57 -3.99
N GLU A 2 -6.23 -13.59 -3.32
CA GLU A 2 -6.86 -14.74 -3.98
C GLU A 2 -8.13 -14.32 -4.75
N ASN A 3 -8.30 -14.79 -5.99
CA ASN A 3 -9.49 -14.54 -6.78
C ASN A 3 -10.40 -15.77 -6.79
N VAL A 4 -11.40 -15.77 -5.90
CA VAL A 4 -12.36 -16.88 -5.74
C VAL A 4 -13.17 -17.19 -7.00
N ARG A 5 -13.25 -16.27 -7.98
CA ARG A 5 -13.90 -16.51 -9.28
C ARG A 5 -13.12 -17.47 -10.16
N LYS A 6 -11.81 -17.62 -9.92
CA LYS A 6 -10.97 -18.59 -10.63
C LYS A 6 -11.10 -20.01 -10.05
N HIS A 7 -11.78 -20.18 -8.93
CA HIS A 7 -11.95 -21.50 -8.30
C HIS A 7 -12.94 -22.34 -9.09
N SER A 8 -12.64 -23.62 -9.22
CA SER A 8 -13.53 -24.61 -9.82
C SER A 8 -13.71 -25.77 -8.85
N ASN A 9 -14.89 -26.39 -8.86
CA ASN A 9 -15.16 -27.60 -8.10
C ASN A 9 -14.61 -28.78 -8.88
N VAL A 10 -13.79 -29.61 -8.24
CA VAL A 10 -13.22 -30.80 -8.86
C VAL A 10 -13.81 -32.03 -8.19
N GLN A 11 -14.29 -32.98 -9.01
CA GLN A 11 -14.82 -34.26 -8.54
C GLN A 11 -14.08 -35.41 -9.20
N LEU A 12 -13.69 -36.40 -8.40
CA LEU A 12 -13.12 -37.66 -8.86
C LEU A 12 -14.24 -38.69 -8.95
N VAL A 13 -14.35 -39.36 -10.09
CA VAL A 13 -15.45 -40.29 -10.37
C VAL A 13 -14.89 -41.57 -10.95
N THR A 14 -15.36 -42.70 -10.41
CA THR A 14 -14.97 -44.04 -10.85
C THR A 14 -16.10 -44.81 -11.54
N SER A 15 -17.33 -44.28 -11.50
CA SER A 15 -18.50 -44.87 -12.15
C SER A 15 -18.87 -44.12 -13.42
N GLU A 16 -18.98 -44.84 -14.53
CA GLU A 16 -19.40 -44.28 -15.83
C GLU A 16 -20.77 -43.60 -15.76
N LYS A 17 -21.74 -44.20 -15.05
CA LYS A 17 -23.08 -43.64 -14.86
C LYS A 17 -23.04 -42.29 -14.14
N GLN A 18 -22.19 -42.17 -13.11
CA GLN A 18 -22.01 -40.92 -12.38
C GLN A 18 -21.29 -39.87 -13.22
N ALA A 19 -20.28 -40.27 -14.00
CA ALA A 19 -19.56 -39.39 -14.91
C ALA A 19 -20.50 -38.80 -15.96
N LYS A 20 -21.30 -39.64 -16.65
CA LYS A 20 -22.31 -39.21 -17.63
C LYS A 20 -23.31 -38.21 -17.04
N LYS A 21 -23.81 -38.46 -15.82
CA LYS A 21 -24.70 -37.53 -15.11
C LYS A 21 -24.04 -36.17 -14.84
N LEU A 22 -22.76 -36.16 -14.48
CA LEU A 22 -22.02 -34.93 -14.15
C LEU A 22 -21.62 -34.12 -15.38
N VAL A 23 -21.36 -34.77 -16.52
CA VAL A 23 -21.11 -34.11 -17.81
C VAL A 23 -22.36 -33.41 -18.32
N ALA A 24 -23.54 -34.00 -18.12
CA ALA A 24 -24.82 -33.39 -18.51
C ALA A 24 -25.24 -32.19 -17.65
N ALA A 25 -24.53 -31.90 -16.55
CA ALA A 25 -24.86 -30.76 -15.69
C ALA A 25 -24.45 -29.43 -16.36
N PRO A 26 -25.23 -28.35 -16.23
CA PRO A 26 -24.89 -27.04 -16.81
C PRO A 26 -23.65 -26.39 -16.17
N THR A 27 -23.19 -26.91 -15.04
CA THR A 27 -21.95 -26.49 -14.37
C THR A 27 -20.72 -27.24 -14.88
N PHE A 28 -20.87 -28.21 -15.78
CA PHE A 28 -19.74 -28.93 -16.36
C PHE A 28 -18.84 -27.98 -17.15
N LYS A 29 -17.52 -28.12 -16.97
CA LYS A 29 -16.52 -27.32 -17.69
C LYS A 29 -15.63 -28.19 -18.56
N ARG A 30 -15.03 -29.23 -17.97
CA ARG A 30 -14.20 -30.22 -18.68
C ARG A 30 -14.01 -31.46 -17.81
N PHE A 31 -13.55 -32.55 -18.41
CA PHE A 31 -13.06 -33.72 -17.70
C PHE A 31 -11.67 -34.12 -18.18
N LYS A 32 -10.96 -34.90 -17.37
CA LYS A 32 -9.68 -35.54 -17.71
C LYS A 32 -9.70 -36.97 -17.19
N ILE A 33 -9.48 -37.93 -18.09
CA ILE A 33 -9.31 -39.34 -17.73
C ILE A 33 -7.89 -39.49 -17.17
N ILE A 34 -7.75 -40.06 -15.97
CA ILE A 34 -6.44 -40.36 -15.37
C ILE A 34 -6.12 -41.84 -15.59
N THR A 35 -7.08 -42.72 -15.33
CA THR A 35 -6.99 -44.16 -15.58
C THR A 35 -8.31 -44.66 -16.18
N GLU A 36 -8.35 -45.92 -16.64
CA GLU A 36 -9.57 -46.55 -17.16
C GLU A 36 -10.75 -46.49 -16.17
N SER A 37 -10.47 -46.48 -14.87
CA SER A 37 -11.46 -46.45 -13.80
C SER A 37 -11.56 -45.10 -13.07
N LEU A 38 -10.84 -44.05 -13.50
CA LEU A 38 -10.82 -42.76 -12.80
C LEU A 38 -10.85 -41.57 -13.77
N VAL A 39 -11.89 -40.76 -13.61
CA VAL A 39 -12.08 -39.51 -14.35
C VAL A 39 -12.18 -38.34 -13.37
N VAL A 40 -11.42 -37.27 -13.66
CA VAL A 40 -11.55 -35.97 -12.99
C VAL A 40 -12.55 -35.12 -13.76
N LEU A 41 -13.56 -34.60 -13.08
CA LEU A 41 -14.50 -33.63 -13.64
C LEU A 41 -14.29 -32.27 -12.97
N GLU A 42 -14.06 -31.24 -13.79
CA GLU A 42 -14.01 -29.85 -13.37
C GLU A 42 -15.38 -29.21 -13.63
N LYS A 43 -15.92 -28.57 -12.60
CA LYS A 43 -17.22 -27.91 -12.59
C LYS A 43 -17.07 -26.45 -12.18
N LEU A 44 -17.86 -25.58 -12.78
CA LEU A 44 -18.05 -24.22 -12.34
C LEU A 44 -18.74 -24.19 -10.97
N LYS A 45 -18.38 -23.20 -10.14
CA LYS A 45 -19.15 -22.90 -8.92
C LYS A 45 -20.43 -22.17 -9.32
N SER A 46 -21.59 -22.72 -8.96
CA SER A 46 -22.90 -22.11 -9.24
C SER A 46 -23.15 -20.84 -8.43
N CYS A 47 -22.60 -20.76 -7.22
CA CYS A 47 -22.63 -19.58 -6.38
C CYS A 47 -21.21 -19.26 -5.90
N ILE A 48 -20.84 -17.99 -5.96
CA ILE A 48 -19.54 -17.48 -5.51
C ILE A 48 -19.82 -16.41 -4.46
N THR A 49 -19.48 -16.70 -3.21
CA THR A 49 -19.54 -15.72 -2.13
C THR A 49 -18.28 -14.86 -2.14
N LEU A 50 -18.42 -13.55 -2.36
CA LEU A 50 -17.32 -12.59 -2.29
C LEU A 50 -17.12 -12.13 -0.85
N ASN A 51 -16.53 -12.98 -0.01
CA ASN A 51 -16.26 -12.71 1.42
C ASN A 51 -14.84 -12.20 1.69
N ARG A 52 -14.14 -11.72 0.65
CA ARG A 52 -12.81 -11.12 0.77
C ARG A 52 -12.93 -9.61 0.57
N PRO A 53 -12.31 -8.78 1.42
CA PRO A 53 -12.42 -7.32 1.33
C PRO A 53 -11.53 -6.74 0.21
N ILE A 54 -11.53 -7.35 -0.99
CA ILE A 54 -10.66 -6.94 -2.11
C ILE A 54 -10.98 -5.51 -2.54
N TYR A 55 -12.26 -5.20 -2.73
CA TYR A 55 -12.71 -3.88 -3.15
C TYR A 55 -12.44 -2.81 -2.09
N ILE A 56 -12.67 -3.15 -0.81
CA ILE A 56 -12.39 -2.25 0.31
C ILE A 56 -10.88 -1.98 0.38
N GLY A 57 -10.04 -3.01 0.27
CA GLY A 57 -8.60 -2.87 0.25
C GLY A 57 -8.09 -2.02 -0.91
N PHE A 58 -8.69 -2.17 -2.10
CA PHE A 58 -8.39 -1.31 -3.25
C PHE A 58 -8.75 0.15 -2.96
N VAL A 59 -9.94 0.42 -2.45
CA VAL A 59 -10.38 1.79 -2.12
C VAL A 59 -9.46 2.43 -1.09
N ILE A 60 -9.11 1.72 -0.01
CA ILE A 60 -8.17 2.21 1.01
C ILE A 60 -6.82 2.56 0.37
N LEU A 61 -6.28 1.68 -0.47
CA LEU A 61 -5.00 1.91 -1.16
C LEU A 61 -5.05 3.16 -2.06
N GLU A 62 -6.12 3.33 -2.84
CA GLU A 62 -6.27 4.50 -3.71
C GLU A 62 -6.44 5.79 -2.90
N LEU A 63 -7.21 5.77 -1.81
CA LEU A 63 -7.34 6.91 -0.90
C LEU A 63 -5.99 7.28 -0.25
N SER A 64 -5.20 6.30 0.17
CA SER A 64 -3.85 6.53 0.68
C SER A 64 -2.94 7.20 -0.37
N LYS A 65 -2.99 6.78 -1.64
CA LYS A 65 -2.23 7.44 -2.71
C LYS A 65 -2.68 8.87 -2.94
N VAL A 66 -3.99 9.13 -2.95
CA VAL A 66 -4.53 10.49 -3.11
C VAL A 66 -4.03 11.41 -2.01
N LEU A 67 -3.98 10.94 -0.76
CA LEU A 67 -3.42 11.70 0.36
C LEU A 67 -1.94 12.05 0.12
N MET A 68 -1.12 11.06 -0.27
CA MET A 68 0.30 11.25 -0.58
C MET A 68 0.51 12.24 -1.74
N TYR A 69 -0.27 12.11 -2.81
CA TYR A 69 -0.22 13.00 -3.96
C TYR A 69 -0.68 14.41 -3.63
N ASN A 70 -1.70 14.56 -2.80
CA ASN A 70 -2.15 15.88 -2.35
C ASN A 70 -1.04 16.59 -1.57
N PHE A 71 -0.33 15.88 -0.68
CA PHE A 71 0.81 16.44 0.03
C PHE A 71 1.97 16.78 -0.91
N HIS A 72 2.31 15.89 -1.85
CA HIS A 72 3.40 16.15 -2.79
C HIS A 72 3.09 17.32 -3.73
N TYR A 73 1.99 17.29 -4.47
CA TYR A 73 1.70 18.25 -5.52
C TYR A 73 1.11 19.57 -5.00
N ASN A 74 0.14 19.49 -4.08
CA ASN A 74 -0.61 20.68 -3.64
C ASN A 74 0.02 21.38 -2.44
N HIS A 75 0.95 20.73 -1.73
CA HIS A 75 1.67 21.33 -0.60
C HIS A 75 3.16 21.53 -0.93
N ILE A 76 3.95 20.46 -1.08
CA ILE A 76 5.41 20.55 -1.28
C ILE A 76 5.77 21.23 -2.61
N LYS A 77 5.33 20.69 -3.76
CA LYS A 77 5.65 21.27 -5.08
C LYS A 77 5.05 22.67 -5.25
N LYS A 78 3.89 22.93 -4.67
CA LYS A 78 3.27 24.27 -4.71
C LYS A 78 4.10 25.32 -3.98
N ARG A 79 4.71 24.97 -2.84
CA ARG A 79 5.52 25.88 -2.04
C ARG A 79 6.93 26.06 -2.60
N TYR A 80 7.62 24.97 -2.93
CA TYR A 80 9.05 25.00 -3.24
C TYR A 80 9.35 24.92 -4.74
N MET A 81 8.38 24.58 -5.59
CA MET A 81 8.56 24.45 -7.04
C MET A 81 9.75 23.53 -7.37
N ASP A 82 10.79 24.07 -8.02
CA ASP A 82 11.99 23.34 -8.43
C ASP A 82 13.04 23.22 -7.32
N LYS A 83 12.85 23.90 -6.19
CA LYS A 83 13.69 23.78 -5.00
C LYS A 83 13.42 22.54 -4.15
N ALA A 84 12.44 21.72 -4.54
CA ALA A 84 12.14 20.46 -3.87
C ALA A 84 12.34 19.27 -4.82
N ASN A 85 13.34 18.45 -4.50
CA ASN A 85 13.63 17.19 -5.18
C ASN A 85 13.09 16.04 -4.33
N LEU A 86 12.25 15.20 -4.93
CA LEU A 86 11.77 13.97 -4.29
C LEU A 86 12.82 12.86 -4.47
N LEU A 87 13.50 12.50 -3.38
CA LEU A 87 14.61 11.54 -3.39
C LEU A 87 14.11 10.08 -3.39
N PHE A 88 13.12 9.76 -2.56
CA PHE A 88 12.45 8.46 -2.61
C PHE A 88 11.01 8.50 -2.07
N THR A 89 10.27 7.43 -2.37
CA THR A 89 8.94 7.16 -1.81
C THR A 89 8.87 5.73 -1.28
N TYR A 90 8.18 5.53 -0.16
CA TYR A 90 7.92 4.18 0.35
C TYR A 90 6.61 4.09 1.12
N THR A 91 5.59 3.45 0.54
CA THR A 91 4.24 3.22 1.12
C THR A 91 3.55 4.48 1.64
N ASP A 92 3.99 5.00 2.78
CA ASP A 92 3.50 6.14 3.55
C ASP A 92 4.58 7.20 3.84
N SER A 93 5.81 7.05 3.32
CA SER A 93 6.90 8.02 3.48
C SER A 93 7.36 8.65 2.16
N LEU A 94 7.82 9.90 2.29
CA LEU A 94 8.41 10.72 1.23
C LEU A 94 9.66 11.36 1.80
N THR A 95 10.77 11.32 1.06
CA THR A 95 12.00 12.02 1.46
C THR A 95 12.36 13.03 0.39
N TYR A 96 12.66 14.23 0.86
CA TYR A 96 12.92 15.37 0.00
C TYR A 96 14.29 15.97 0.31
N GLU A 97 14.95 16.43 -0.73
CA GLU A 97 15.93 17.51 -0.65
C GLU A 97 15.18 18.81 -0.95
N ILE A 98 15.19 19.76 0.00
CA ILE A 98 14.49 21.03 -0.12
C ILE A 98 15.46 22.17 0.14
N GLU A 99 15.60 23.07 -0.81
CA GLU A 99 16.33 24.33 -0.64
C GLU A 99 15.38 25.40 -0.07
N THR A 100 15.57 25.75 1.20
CA THR A 100 14.83 26.81 1.91
C THR A 100 15.70 27.42 3.02
N GLU A 101 15.30 28.57 3.55
CA GLU A 101 16.01 29.21 4.68
C GLU A 101 15.87 28.39 5.97
N ASP A 102 14.65 27.93 6.28
CA ASP A 102 14.35 27.12 7.46
C ASP A 102 13.07 26.29 7.22
N ILE A 103 13.27 24.97 7.06
CA ILE A 103 12.17 24.03 6.82
C ILE A 103 11.21 23.93 8.00
N TYR A 104 11.70 24.10 9.23
CA TYR A 104 10.89 24.01 10.44
C TYR A 104 9.98 25.24 10.55
N LYS A 105 10.49 26.43 10.24
CA LYS A 105 9.65 27.62 10.13
C LYS A 105 8.54 27.45 9.10
N ASP A 106 8.85 26.88 7.93
CA ASP A 106 7.89 26.60 6.87
C ASP A 106 6.81 25.58 7.31
N MET A 107 7.20 24.55 8.06
CA MET A 107 6.28 23.59 8.67
C MET A 107 5.36 24.26 9.71
N GLY A 108 5.89 25.19 10.50
CA GLY A 108 5.14 25.93 11.51
C GLY A 108 3.94 26.71 10.95
N GLU A 109 4.07 27.26 9.75
CA GLU A 109 2.96 27.95 9.05
C GLU A 109 1.80 27.02 8.72
N ASN A 110 2.06 25.72 8.57
CA ASN A 110 1.08 24.70 8.20
C ASN A 110 1.02 23.58 9.25
N LEU A 111 1.22 23.91 10.53
CA LEU A 111 1.29 22.90 11.60
C LEU A 111 0.01 22.04 11.69
N ASN A 112 -1.11 22.53 11.15
CA ASN A 112 -2.36 21.78 11.06
C ASN A 112 -2.27 20.50 10.21
N ILE A 113 -1.30 20.33 9.31
CA ILE A 113 -1.14 19.11 8.51
C ILE A 113 0.01 18.21 8.98
N TYR A 114 0.77 18.65 9.98
CA TYR A 114 1.92 17.91 10.50
C TYR A 114 1.63 17.32 11.88
N ASP A 115 2.17 16.14 12.15
CA ASP A 115 2.27 15.58 13.49
C ASP A 115 3.69 15.79 14.03
N THR A 116 3.84 16.74 14.95
CA THR A 116 5.11 17.09 15.61
C THR A 116 5.11 16.66 17.07
N SER A 117 4.24 15.72 17.46
CA SER A 117 4.14 15.27 18.86
C SER A 117 5.37 14.50 19.36
N ASP A 118 6.21 14.03 18.45
CA ASP A 118 7.41 13.25 18.76
C ASP A 118 8.69 14.11 18.78
N TYR A 119 8.56 15.43 18.58
CA TYR A 119 9.67 16.36 18.72
C TYR A 119 10.13 16.48 20.18
N PRO A 120 11.38 16.91 20.43
CA PRO A 120 11.82 17.29 21.77
C PRO A 120 10.86 18.31 22.41
N GLN A 121 10.57 18.17 23.71
CA GLN A 121 9.57 19.00 24.39
C GLN A 121 9.93 20.48 24.45
N ASP A 122 11.23 20.79 24.36
CA ASP A 122 11.80 22.13 24.28
C ASP A 122 11.78 22.71 22.87
N HIS A 123 11.44 21.92 21.85
CA HIS A 123 11.38 22.36 20.46
C HIS A 123 10.17 23.28 20.20
N ALA A 124 10.38 24.40 19.49
CA ALA A 124 9.35 25.42 19.24
C ALA A 124 8.07 24.91 18.57
N LEU A 125 8.18 23.84 17.77
CA LEU A 125 7.07 23.21 17.05
C LEU A 125 6.43 22.02 17.77
N TYR A 126 6.91 21.65 18.97
CA TYR A 126 6.34 20.53 19.71
C TYR A 126 4.85 20.78 19.99
N SER A 127 3.99 19.85 19.58
CA SER A 127 2.55 19.94 19.80
C SER A 127 1.89 18.57 19.78
N GLU A 128 1.09 18.26 20.80
CA GLU A 128 0.28 17.03 20.82
C GLU A 128 -1.05 17.14 20.05
N LYS A 129 -1.35 18.31 19.47
CA LYS A 129 -2.64 18.59 18.82
C LYS A 129 -2.99 17.59 17.70
N ASN A 130 -1.99 17.10 16.97
CA ASN A 130 -2.15 16.20 15.83
C ASN A 130 -1.62 14.79 16.08
N LYS A 131 -1.32 14.45 17.34
CA LYS A 131 -0.74 13.16 17.73
C LYS A 131 -1.56 11.99 17.19
N LYS A 132 -0.95 11.20 16.29
CA LYS A 132 -1.55 10.04 15.62
C LYS A 132 -2.85 10.36 14.86
N ARG A 133 -3.03 11.61 14.44
CA ARG A 133 -4.21 12.02 13.67
C ARG A 133 -4.06 11.55 12.23
N ILE A 134 -5.07 10.83 11.74
CA ILE A 134 -5.10 10.32 10.37
C ILE A 134 -4.96 11.48 9.37
N GLY A 135 -4.09 11.31 8.38
CA GLY A 135 -3.87 12.30 7.33
C GLY A 135 -2.81 13.34 7.64
N CYS A 136 -2.31 13.40 8.88
CA CYS A 136 -1.15 14.24 9.21
C CYS A 136 0.16 13.54 8.86
N PHE A 137 1.14 14.32 8.42
CA PHE A 137 2.48 13.86 8.10
C PHE A 137 3.40 14.10 9.29
N LYS A 138 4.11 13.05 9.73
CA LYS A 138 5.16 13.18 10.73
C LYS A 138 6.50 13.50 10.05
N ASP A 139 7.35 14.28 10.72
CA ASP A 139 8.79 14.24 10.42
C ASP A 139 9.39 13.05 11.17
N GLU A 140 9.84 12.05 10.41
CA GLU A 140 10.34 10.80 10.97
C GLU A 140 11.68 10.95 11.70
N MET A 141 12.43 12.03 11.42
CA MET A 141 13.72 12.28 12.05
C MET A 141 13.62 13.15 13.32
N ASN A 142 12.40 13.52 13.75
CA ASN A 142 12.14 14.29 14.96
C ASN A 142 13.00 15.55 15.07
N SER A 143 12.96 16.41 14.04
CA SER A 143 13.75 17.64 13.95
C SER A 143 15.26 17.46 13.74
N LYS A 144 15.71 16.27 13.31
CA LYS A 144 17.11 16.04 12.92
C LYS A 144 17.22 16.00 11.40
N PRO A 145 17.84 16.99 10.76
CA PRO A 145 17.96 16.99 9.30
C PRO A 145 18.84 15.82 8.82
N ILE A 146 18.47 15.24 7.68
CA ILE A 146 19.30 14.24 6.98
C ILE A 146 20.46 14.99 6.35
N ILE A 147 21.69 14.53 6.60
CA ILE A 147 22.92 15.14 6.10
C ILE A 147 23.23 14.61 4.71
N GLU A 148 23.16 13.29 4.54
CA GLU A 148 23.44 12.62 3.27
C GLU A 148 22.39 11.55 2.98
N PHE A 149 22.10 11.37 1.68
CA PHE A 149 21.16 10.37 1.20
C PHE A 149 21.73 9.65 -0.03
N VAL A 150 21.62 8.32 -0.07
CA VAL A 150 21.88 7.53 -1.28
C VAL A 150 20.75 6.52 -1.50
N GLY A 151 20.12 6.56 -2.67
CA GLY A 151 19.07 5.64 -3.08
C GLY A 151 19.49 4.86 -4.32
N LEU A 152 19.70 3.54 -4.19
CA LEU A 152 20.14 2.70 -5.31
C LEU A 152 18.97 2.06 -6.03
N ARG A 153 17.98 1.55 -5.27
CA ARG A 153 16.77 0.87 -5.77
C ARG A 153 15.62 1.01 -4.77
N ALA A 154 14.42 0.63 -5.17
CA ALA A 154 13.28 0.50 -4.26
C ALA A 154 13.67 -0.37 -3.06
N LYS A 155 13.45 0.13 -1.83
CA LYS A 155 13.84 -0.51 -0.57
C LYS A 155 15.35 -0.74 -0.39
N MET A 156 16.19 0.00 -1.09
CA MET A 156 17.65 -0.06 -0.98
C MET A 156 18.22 1.36 -0.99
N TYR A 157 18.36 1.93 0.20
CA TYR A 157 18.85 3.28 0.44
C TYR A 157 19.64 3.35 1.76
N SER A 158 20.46 4.38 1.91
CA SER A 158 21.16 4.72 3.15
C SER A 158 21.03 6.22 3.40
N MET A 159 20.99 6.61 4.68
CA MET A 159 20.86 8.00 5.12
C MET A 159 21.82 8.25 6.28
N LEU A 160 22.52 9.39 6.25
CA LEU A 160 23.36 9.86 7.35
C LEU A 160 22.60 10.92 8.14
N THR A 161 22.57 10.76 9.47
CA THR A 161 21.97 11.72 10.40
C THR A 161 23.01 12.18 11.43
N PRO A 162 22.81 13.32 12.10
CA PRO A 162 23.79 13.88 13.05
C PRO A 162 24.19 12.98 14.24
N GLU A 163 23.47 11.89 14.50
CA GLU A 163 23.72 10.98 15.63
C GLU A 163 24.44 9.68 15.23
N SER A 164 24.85 9.56 13.96
CA SER A 164 25.44 8.33 13.40
C SER A 164 26.98 8.34 13.31
N GLU A 165 27.65 9.26 14.03
CA GLU A 165 29.09 9.22 14.32
C GLU A 165 29.40 8.59 15.69
#